data_AF-A0A7K2Q534-F1
#
_entry.id   AF-A0A7K2Q534-F1
#
_cell.length_a   1.000
_cell.length_b   1.000
_cell.length_c   1.000
_cell.angle_alpha   90.00
_cell.angle_beta   90.00
_cell.angle_gamma   90.00
#
_symmetry.space_group_name_H-M   'P 1'
#
loop_
_entity.id
_entity.type
_entity.pdbx_description
1 polymer ?
#
loop_
_entity_poly.entity_id
_entity_poly.type
_entity_poly.pdbx_seq_one_letter_code
_entity_poly.pdbx_strand_id
1 'polypeptide(L)' 'PALAGAGGAMLYPANTTALPGLFLAGGWAHPGGGLAHAGMTGALVAGLIVEGARFRGSQ' A
#
# COMPACT_ATOMS: atom_id res chain seq x y z
N PRO A 1 13.41 0.25 -2.80
CA PRO A 1 12.30 0.86 -3.57
C PRO A 1 12.06 0.04 -4.84
N ALA A 2 10.82 -0.31 -5.16
CA ALA A 2 10.48 -0.97 -6.41
C ALA A 2 10.39 0.09 -7.53
N LEU A 3 11.19 -0.07 -8.58
CA LEU A 3 11.14 0.77 -9.78
C LEU A 3 10.10 0.22 -10.75
N ALA A 4 9.45 1.10 -11.52
CA ALA A 4 8.46 0.72 -12.52
C ALA A 4 9.10 0.07 -13.76
N GLY A 5 9.68 -1.11 -13.60
CA GLY A 5 10.13 -1.96 -14.70
C GLY A 5 8.96 -2.61 -15.43
N ALA A 6 9.14 -2.95 -16.71
CA ALA A 6 8.16 -3.66 -17.54
C ALA A 6 6.74 -3.05 -17.48
N GLY A 7 6.64 -1.72 -17.61
CA GLY A 7 5.35 -1.01 -17.56
C GLY A 7 4.67 -1.06 -16.19
N GLY A 8 5.41 -1.30 -15.11
CA GLY A 8 4.89 -1.41 -13.75
C GLY A 8 4.57 -2.84 -13.32
N ALA A 9 4.78 -3.85 -14.18
CA ALA A 9 4.52 -5.25 -13.84
C ALA A 9 5.38 -5.78 -12.69
N MET A 10 6.51 -5.13 -12.39
CA MET A 10 7.38 -5.48 -11.26
C MET A 10 7.01 -4.74 -9.95
N LEU A 11 5.99 -3.89 -9.95
CA LEU A 11 5.56 -3.17 -8.75
C LEU A 11 4.76 -4.10 -7.84
N TYR A 12 4.90 -3.89 -6.53
CA TYR A 12 3.98 -4.48 -5.57
C TYR A 12 2.56 -3.93 -5.80
N PRO A 13 1.52 -4.76 -5.62
CA PRO A 13 0.12 -4.32 -5.67
C PRO A 13 -0.16 -3.11 -4.79
N ALA A 14 -1.09 -2.25 -5.22
CA ALA A 14 -1.59 -1.14 -4.43
C ALA A 14 -2.27 -1.65 -3.13
N ASN A 15 -2.35 -0.78 -2.12
CA ASN A 15 -3.03 -1.12 -0.86
C ASN A 15 -4.57 -1.16 -1.00
N THR A 16 -5.12 -0.66 -2.11
CA THR A 16 -6.54 -0.77 -2.48
C THR A 16 -6.77 -1.86 -3.52
N THR A 17 -7.95 -2.46 -3.51
CA THR A 17 -8.38 -3.43 -4.53
C THR A 17 -9.57 -2.90 -5.32
N ALA A 18 -9.97 -3.63 -6.36
CA ALA A 18 -11.19 -3.33 -7.10
C ALA A 18 -12.47 -3.56 -6.25
N LEU A 19 -12.38 -4.35 -5.17
CA LEU A 19 -13.50 -4.56 -4.25
C LEU A 19 -13.48 -3.46 -3.18
N PRO A 20 -14.53 -2.61 -3.09
CA PRO A 20 -14.57 -1.55 -2.09
C PRO A 20 -14.49 -2.11 -0.67
N GLY A 21 -13.64 -1.50 0.17
CA GLY A 21 -13.43 -1.91 1.56
C GLY A 21 -12.45 -3.08 1.75
N LEU A 22 -11.94 -3.69 0.67
CA LEU A 22 -10.86 -4.68 0.75
C LEU A 22 -9.51 -4.02 0.49
N PHE A 23 -8.58 -4.20 1.43
CA PHE A 23 -7.24 -3.60 1.44
C PHE A 23 -6.14 -4.65 1.56
N LEU A 24 -4.96 -4.34 1.03
CA LEU A 24 -3.75 -5.17 1.10
C LEU A 24 -2.69 -4.53 1.99
N ALA A 25 -2.19 -5.30 2.96
CA ALA A 25 -1.11 -4.92 3.86
C ALA A 25 -0.07 -6.05 4.00
N GLY A 26 1.13 -5.70 4.44
CA GLY A 26 2.26 -6.60 4.63
C GLY A 26 3.29 -6.52 3.50
N GLY A 27 4.28 -7.41 3.55
CA GLY A 27 5.47 -7.35 2.69
C GLY A 27 5.25 -7.63 1.20
N TRP A 28 4.03 -7.99 0.80
CA TRP A 28 3.63 -8.20 -0.60
C TRP A 28 2.73 -7.09 -1.13
N ALA A 29 2.50 -6.02 -0.36
CA ALA A 29 1.78 -4.84 -0.80
C ALA A 29 2.75 -3.65 -0.94
N HIS A 30 2.38 -2.65 -1.74
CA HIS A 30 3.11 -1.38 -1.81
C HIS A 30 3.29 -0.81 -0.40
N PRO A 31 4.49 -0.32 -0.02
CA PRO A 31 5.70 -0.11 -0.85
C PRO A 31 6.64 -1.32 -1.02
N GLY A 32 6.38 -2.46 -0.37
CA GLY A 32 7.10 -3.71 -0.61
C GLY A 32 7.53 -4.47 0.65
N GLY A 33 8.52 -5.35 0.48
CA GLY A 33 8.96 -6.30 1.51
C GLY A 33 9.77 -5.74 2.67
N GLY A 34 9.87 -6.54 3.74
CA GLY A 34 10.60 -6.24 4.97
C GLY A 34 9.72 -5.68 6.09
N LEU A 35 10.20 -5.79 7.33
CA LEU A 35 9.41 -5.44 8.53
C LEU A 35 9.00 -3.96 8.57
N ALA A 36 9.90 -3.05 8.19
CA ALA A 36 9.61 -1.62 8.15
C ALA A 36 8.47 -1.31 7.16
N HIS A 37 8.53 -1.87 5.96
CA HIS A 37 7.47 -1.67 4.96
C HIS A 37 6.16 -2.35 5.38
N ALA A 38 6.21 -3.52 6.01
CA ALA A 38 5.00 -4.14 6.57
C ALA A 38 4.30 -3.22 7.59
N GLY A 39 5.06 -2.60 8.51
CA GLY A 39 4.52 -1.60 9.44
C GLY A 39 3.93 -0.38 8.72
N MET A 40 4.64 0.17 7.73
CA MET A 40 4.14 1.30 6.93
C MET A 40 2.85 0.95 6.18
N THR A 41 2.74 -0.23 5.57
CA THR A 41 1.49 -0.65 4.93
C THR A 41 0.32 -0.71 5.89
N GLY A 42 0.54 -1.15 7.13
CA GLY A 42 -0.48 -1.13 8.17
C GLY A 42 -0.97 0.29 8.46
N ALA A 43 -0.05 1.25 8.60
CA ALA A 43 -0.38 2.66 8.80
C ALA A 43 -1.13 3.26 7.60
N LEU A 44 -0.70 2.93 6.37
CA LEU A 44 -1.37 3.39 5.15
C LEU A 44 -2.80 2.86 5.05
N VAL A 45 -2.99 1.56 5.28
CA VAL A 45 -4.33 0.93 5.26
C VAL A 45 -5.22 1.48 6.36
N ALA A 46 -4.69 1.70 7.56
CA ALA A 46 -5.44 2.35 8.64
C ALA A 46 -5.91 3.75 8.23
N GLY A 47 -5.03 4.56 7.63
CA GLY A 47 -5.37 5.88 7.10
C GLY A 47 -6.46 5.82 6.02
N LEU A 48 -6.35 4.87 5.07
CA LEU A 48 -7.38 4.67 4.04
C LEU A 48 -8.73 4.22 4.62
N ILE A 49 -8.73 3.43 5.70
CA ILE A 49 -9.97 3.01 6.37
C ILE A 49 -10.65 4.21 7.05
N VAL A 50 -9.87 5.07 7.72
CA VAL A 50 -10.41 6.18 8.53
C VAL A 50 -10.76 7.40 7.66
N GLU A 51 -9.89 7.77 6.72
CA GLU A 51 -9.99 9.00 5.94
C GLU A 51 -10.39 8.77 4.48
N GLY A 52 -10.45 7.50 4.04
CA GLY A 52 -10.74 7.15 2.66
C GLY A 52 -9.65 7.63 1.69
N ALA A 53 -10.06 7.88 0.44
CA ALA A 53 -9.16 8.37 -0.62
C ALA A 53 -8.54 9.75 -0.35
N ARG A 54 -8.94 10.43 0.73
CA ARG A 54 -8.38 11.73 1.14
C ARG A 54 -7.14 11.59 2.01
N PHE A 55 -6.83 10.40 2.51
CA PHE A 55 -5.64 10.14 3.30
C PHE A 55 -4.36 10.60 2.59
N ARG A 56 -3.47 11.31 3.30
CA ARG A 56 -2.20 11.83 2.77
C ARG A 56 -0.96 11.37 3.54
N GLY A 57 -1.10 10.52 4.56
CA GLY A 57 -0.02 10.20 5.48
C GLY A 57 0.11 11.21 6.62
N SER A 58 1.16 11.05 7.44
CA SER A 58 1.51 12.01 8.48
C SER A 58 2.07 13.30 7.87
N GLN A 59 1.65 14.45 8.40
CA GLN A 59 2.24 15.76 8.11
C GLN A 59 3.61 15.91 8.78
#